data_AF-A0A353EW59-F1
#
_entry.id   AF-A0A353EW59-F1
#
_cell.length_a   1.000
_cell.length_b   1.000
_cell.length_c   1.000
_cell.angle_alpha   90.00
_cell.angle_beta   90.00
_cell.angle_gamma   90.00
#
_symmetry.space_group_name_H-M   'P 1'
#
loop_
_entity.id
_entity.type
_entity.pdbx_description
1 polymer ?
#
loop_
_entity_poly.entity_id
_entity_poly.type
_entity_poly.pdbx_seq_one_letter_code
_entity_poly.pdbx_strand_id
1 'polypeptide(L)'
;MTYQFHWEPMPPNERGAEKRRVAVFALGVSAVFVGSVLAQVVLSLVGALLFPNLLGKTWFQLLASTACLYACGMLPAWLILRRIAPEPIDNRRMRGLSLAAVVSVAVTFLLIGSFAGNLVNVIVSVLTGKPAENPVQTIADSVPLGVMALCTVLLAPIAEELFFRKVLIDRLRKYGDMPAILVSAAIFGLSHGNFSQFFYAFLLGLVFGAVYCSTGRLRYGIGLHMGINFFGSVYSTLLLRRVGDADLTLEALLADPIAGLMYLGDLAVYGLAILAFIPSLIYLLRRFRPRRWQGPYTSSDWLNILLLNPAVWLALLIFAGVFVL
;
A
#
# COMPACT_ATOMS: atom_id res chain seq x y z
N MET A 1 40.30 -8.52 -23.72
CA MET A 1 39.12 -9.12 -24.37
C MET A 1 38.05 -8.06 -24.51
N THR A 2 37.89 -7.52 -25.72
CA THR A 2 36.80 -6.62 -26.09
C THR A 2 35.56 -7.47 -26.35
N TYR A 3 34.54 -7.35 -25.50
CA TYR A 3 33.23 -7.97 -25.75
C TYR A 3 32.58 -7.23 -26.93
N GLN A 4 32.50 -7.88 -28.09
CA GLN A 4 31.63 -7.44 -29.18
C GLN A 4 30.21 -7.91 -28.86
N PHE A 5 29.29 -6.96 -28.71
CA PHE A 5 27.87 -7.23 -28.53
C PHE A 5 27.25 -7.53 -29.90
N HIS A 6 26.97 -8.81 -30.16
CA HIS A 6 26.11 -9.19 -31.29
C HIS A 6 24.65 -9.00 -30.87
N TRP A 7 23.96 -8.06 -31.54
CA TRP A 7 22.51 -7.94 -31.46
C TRP A 7 21.90 -8.95 -32.44
N GLU A 8 21.29 -10.01 -31.92
CA GLU A 8 20.41 -10.86 -32.71
C GLU A 8 18.95 -10.38 -32.51
N PRO A 9 18.20 -10.11 -33.59
CA PRO A 9 16.78 -9.80 -33.48
C PRO A 9 16.04 -10.98 -32.84
N MET A 10 15.29 -10.68 -31.77
CA MET A 10 14.54 -11.70 -31.04
C MET A 10 13.54 -12.44 -31.93
N PRO A 11 13.39 -13.76 -31.77
CA PRO A 11 12.36 -14.51 -32.47
C PRO A 11 10.95 -14.02 -32.05
N PRO A 12 10.00 -13.89 -33.00
CA PRO A 12 8.69 -13.27 -32.78
C PRO A 12 7.79 -13.93 -31.71
N ASN A 13 8.11 -15.15 -31.26
CA ASN A 13 7.34 -15.93 -30.28
C ASN A 13 7.30 -15.29 -28.87
N GLU A 14 8.39 -14.68 -28.41
CA GLU A 14 8.47 -14.24 -27.00
C GLU A 14 7.55 -13.07 -26.63
N ARG A 15 7.20 -12.21 -27.60
CA ARG A 15 6.28 -11.08 -27.36
C ARG A 15 4.85 -11.54 -27.06
N GLY A 16 4.38 -12.59 -27.72
CA GLY A 16 3.04 -13.16 -27.49
C GLY A 16 2.92 -13.78 -26.09
N ALA A 17 3.93 -14.55 -25.69
CA ALA A 17 4.02 -15.10 -24.34
C ALA A 17 4.02 -14.00 -23.27
N GLU A 18 4.76 -12.90 -23.51
CA GLU A 18 4.83 -11.77 -22.59
C GLU A 18 3.51 -10.99 -22.50
N LYS A 19 2.84 -10.74 -23.62
CA LYS A 19 1.49 -10.15 -23.63
C LYS A 19 0.52 -10.99 -22.80
N ARG A 20 0.55 -12.32 -22.95
CA ARG A 20 -0.29 -13.22 -22.16
C ARG A 20 0.04 -13.14 -20.66
N ARG A 21 1.33 -13.10 -20.30
CA ARG A 21 1.77 -12.97 -18.92
C ARG A 21 1.31 -11.65 -18.29
N VAL A 22 1.47 -10.54 -19.01
CA VAL A 22 0.97 -9.22 -18.58
C VAL A 22 -0.56 -9.22 -18.43
N ALA A 23 -1.28 -9.90 -19.33
CA ALA A 23 -2.73 -10.02 -19.22
C ALA A 23 -3.14 -10.81 -17.97
N VAL A 24 -2.49 -11.95 -17.69
CA VAL A 24 -2.73 -12.73 -16.45
C VAL A 24 -2.39 -11.91 -15.21
N PHE A 25 -1.32 -11.12 -15.25
CA PHE A 25 -0.94 -10.23 -14.16
C PHE A 25 -2.01 -9.16 -13.91
N ALA A 26 -2.44 -8.45 -14.96
CA ALA A 26 -3.47 -7.43 -14.88
C ALA A 26 -4.80 -8.01 -14.37
N LEU A 27 -5.24 -9.16 -14.89
CA LEU A 27 -6.45 -9.85 -14.41
C LEU A 27 -6.34 -10.25 -12.93
N GLY A 28 -5.17 -10.73 -12.51
CA GLY A 28 -4.92 -11.06 -11.10
C GLY A 28 -5.03 -9.85 -10.18
N VAL A 29 -4.47 -8.71 -10.59
CA VAL A 29 -4.59 -7.45 -9.83
C VAL A 29 -6.04 -6.96 -9.81
N SER A 30 -6.72 -6.96 -10.96
CA SER A 30 -8.13 -6.56 -11.06
C SER A 30 -9.06 -7.41 -10.21
N ALA A 31 -8.76 -8.72 -10.07
CA ALA A 31 -9.57 -9.63 -9.27
C ALA A 31 -9.64 -9.23 -7.79
N VAL A 32 -8.62 -8.52 -7.26
CA VAL A 32 -8.66 -7.99 -5.89
C VAL A 32 -9.85 -7.05 -5.70
N PHE A 33 -10.06 -6.14 -6.66
CA PHE A 33 -11.12 -5.14 -6.59
C PHE A 33 -12.48 -5.71 -6.99
N VAL A 34 -12.53 -6.39 -8.14
CA VAL A 34 -13.80 -6.93 -8.65
C VAL A 34 -14.37 -7.95 -7.67
N GLY A 35 -13.55 -8.87 -7.19
CA GLY A 35 -14.00 -9.90 -6.25
C GLY A 35 -14.41 -9.34 -4.90
N SER A 36 -13.67 -8.36 -4.36
CA SER A 36 -14.01 -7.72 -3.09
C SER A 36 -15.25 -6.84 -3.17
N VAL A 37 -15.44 -6.09 -4.25
CA VAL A 37 -16.63 -5.24 -4.46
C VAL A 37 -17.87 -6.09 -4.67
N LEU A 38 -17.81 -7.12 -5.54
CA LEU A 38 -18.94 -8.02 -5.75
C LEU A 38 -19.35 -8.73 -4.46
N ALA A 39 -18.38 -9.21 -3.68
CA ALA A 39 -18.66 -9.84 -2.39
C ALA A 39 -19.30 -8.85 -1.40
N GLN A 40 -18.84 -7.60 -1.37
CA GLN A 40 -19.44 -6.55 -0.54
C GLN A 40 -20.87 -6.21 -0.97
N VAL A 41 -21.15 -6.13 -2.27
CA VAL A 41 -22.53 -5.91 -2.77
C VAL A 41 -23.45 -7.05 -2.35
N VAL A 42 -23.01 -8.31 -2.55
CA VAL A 42 -23.79 -9.49 -2.13
C VAL A 42 -24.03 -9.47 -0.63
N LEU A 43 -23.00 -9.20 0.16
CA LEU A 43 -23.13 -9.09 1.61
C LEU A 43 -24.11 -7.99 2.01
N SER A 44 -24.06 -6.82 1.38
CA SER A 44 -24.97 -5.71 1.66
C SER A 44 -26.43 -6.08 1.33
N LEU A 45 -26.67 -6.74 0.20
CA LEU A 45 -28.02 -7.18 -0.19
C LEU A 45 -28.56 -8.26 0.75
N VAL A 46 -27.77 -9.30 1.03
CA VAL A 46 -28.17 -10.40 1.92
C VAL A 46 -28.29 -9.91 3.37
N GLY A 47 -27.35 -9.08 3.81
CA GLY A 47 -27.35 -8.51 5.15
C GLY A 47 -28.52 -7.59 5.41
N ALA A 48 -29.03 -6.89 4.39
CA ALA A 48 -30.22 -6.04 4.53
C ALA A 48 -31.47 -6.86 4.87
N LEU A 49 -31.50 -8.12 4.40
CA LEU A 49 -32.58 -9.06 4.69
C LEU A 49 -32.38 -9.78 6.03
N LEU A 50 -31.15 -10.18 6.35
CA LEU A 50 -30.87 -11.07 7.48
C LEU A 50 -30.47 -10.34 8.78
N PHE A 51 -29.76 -9.22 8.69
CA PHE A 51 -29.20 -8.50 9.85
C PHE A 51 -29.08 -6.97 9.59
N PRO A 52 -30.17 -6.27 9.25
CA PRO A 52 -30.13 -4.85 8.89
C PRO A 52 -29.53 -3.96 9.98
N ASN A 53 -29.76 -4.30 11.25
CA ASN A 53 -29.22 -3.55 12.40
C ASN A 53 -27.69 -3.56 12.47
N LEU A 54 -27.04 -4.64 11.98
CA LEU A 54 -25.58 -4.75 11.96
C LEU A 54 -24.98 -4.00 10.76
N LEU A 55 -25.66 -3.98 9.62
CA LEU A 55 -25.16 -3.29 8.42
C LEU A 55 -24.96 -1.79 8.62
N GLY A 56 -25.74 -1.16 9.48
CA GLY A 56 -25.57 0.26 9.82
C GLY A 56 -24.39 0.55 10.76
N LYS A 57 -23.67 -0.46 11.25
CA LYS A 57 -22.55 -0.27 12.19
C LYS A 57 -21.22 -0.22 11.44
N THR A 58 -20.49 0.89 11.55
CA THR A 58 -19.19 1.09 10.88
C THR A 58 -18.17 0.01 11.22
N TRP A 59 -18.13 -0.47 12.47
CA TRP A 59 -17.23 -1.56 12.86
C TRP A 59 -17.53 -2.87 12.15
N PHE A 60 -18.81 -3.16 11.88
CA PHE A 60 -19.25 -4.35 11.17
C PHE A 60 -18.89 -4.23 9.69
N GLN A 61 -19.17 -3.07 9.10
CA GLN A 61 -18.80 -2.77 7.72
C GLN A 61 -17.29 -2.91 7.49
N LEU A 62 -16.45 -2.43 8.41
CA LEU A 62 -15.00 -2.57 8.34
C LEU A 62 -14.55 -4.05 8.40
N LEU A 63 -15.08 -4.82 9.35
CA LEU A 63 -14.78 -6.25 9.44
C LEU A 63 -15.20 -7.00 8.18
N ALA A 64 -16.38 -6.69 7.68
CA ALA A 64 -16.94 -7.41 6.56
C ALA A 64 -16.29 -7.02 5.23
N SER A 65 -15.91 -5.75 5.03
CA SER A 65 -15.11 -5.32 3.88
C SER A 65 -13.71 -5.95 3.92
N THR A 66 -13.09 -6.02 5.10
CA THR A 66 -11.80 -6.70 5.33
C THR A 66 -11.90 -8.19 4.96
N ALA A 67 -12.96 -8.88 5.42
CA ALA A 67 -13.20 -10.28 5.09
C ALA A 67 -13.42 -10.49 3.59
N CYS A 68 -14.24 -9.66 2.95
CA CYS A 68 -14.49 -9.71 1.51
C CYS A 68 -13.21 -9.46 0.70
N LEU A 69 -12.39 -8.49 1.12
CA LEU A 69 -11.12 -8.17 0.48
C LEU A 69 -10.19 -9.37 0.49
N TYR A 70 -10.01 -10.04 1.62
CA TYR A 70 -9.05 -11.15 1.70
C TYR A 70 -9.59 -12.44 1.07
N ALA A 71 -10.84 -12.81 1.38
CA ALA A 71 -11.43 -14.06 0.93
C ALA A 71 -11.82 -14.04 -0.55
N CYS A 72 -12.39 -12.93 -1.02
CA CYS A 72 -12.94 -12.83 -2.37
C CYS A 72 -12.11 -11.93 -3.29
N GLY A 73 -11.26 -11.07 -2.75
CA GLY A 73 -10.31 -10.27 -3.54
C GLY A 73 -8.94 -10.94 -3.67
N MET A 74 -8.16 -10.94 -2.58
CA MET A 74 -6.76 -11.35 -2.59
C MET A 74 -6.55 -12.84 -2.85
N LEU A 75 -7.42 -13.72 -2.33
CA LEU A 75 -7.31 -15.17 -2.56
C LEU A 75 -7.51 -15.54 -4.05
N PRO A 76 -8.60 -15.12 -4.74
CA PRO A 76 -8.72 -15.32 -6.19
C PRO A 76 -7.59 -14.68 -6.99
N ALA A 77 -7.17 -13.47 -6.62
CA ALA A 77 -6.02 -12.81 -7.24
C ALA A 77 -4.75 -13.67 -7.15
N TRP A 78 -4.46 -14.22 -5.98
CA TRP A 78 -3.33 -15.14 -5.79
C TRP A 78 -3.46 -16.42 -6.64
N LEU A 79 -4.66 -17.01 -6.73
CA LEU A 79 -4.93 -18.21 -7.55
C LEU A 79 -4.70 -17.96 -9.05
N ILE A 80 -4.91 -16.73 -9.52
CA ILE A 80 -4.60 -16.31 -10.89
C ILE A 80 -3.08 -16.07 -11.02
N LEU A 81 -2.50 -15.30 -10.11
CA LEU A 81 -1.11 -14.88 -10.18
C LEU A 81 -0.13 -16.05 -9.99
N ARG A 82 -0.47 -17.12 -9.25
CA ARG A 82 0.37 -18.35 -9.13
C ARG A 82 0.68 -19.04 -10.46
N ARG A 83 0.01 -18.67 -11.55
CA ARG A 83 0.35 -19.12 -12.91
C ARG A 83 1.61 -18.46 -13.48
N ILE A 84 2.09 -17.37 -12.87
CA ILE A 84 3.33 -16.68 -13.22
C ILE A 84 4.42 -17.14 -12.26
N ALA A 85 5.52 -17.66 -12.80
CA ALA A 85 6.67 -18.10 -12.02
C ALA A 85 7.26 -16.93 -11.20
N PRO A 86 7.50 -17.12 -9.90
CA PRO A 86 8.18 -16.13 -9.07
C PRO A 86 9.70 -16.16 -9.27
N GLU A 87 10.33 -15.01 -9.15
CA GLU A 87 11.79 -14.84 -9.09
C GLU A 87 12.20 -14.62 -7.62
N PRO A 88 12.81 -15.62 -6.95
CA PRO A 88 13.07 -15.55 -5.51
C PRO A 88 14.12 -14.49 -5.15
N ILE A 89 14.14 -14.13 -3.86
CA ILE A 89 15.09 -13.17 -3.27
C ILE A 89 15.86 -13.85 -2.15
N ASP A 90 17.17 -13.66 -2.11
CA ASP A 90 18.00 -14.21 -1.05
C ASP A 90 17.67 -13.61 0.32
N ASN A 91 17.63 -14.48 1.33
CA ASN A 91 17.31 -14.09 2.70
C ASN A 91 18.50 -13.42 3.41
N ARG A 92 18.46 -12.10 3.55
CA ARG A 92 19.49 -11.29 4.23
C ARG A 92 18.94 -10.63 5.48
N ARG A 93 19.77 -10.54 6.53
CA ARG A 93 19.40 -9.84 7.78
C ARG A 93 19.63 -8.34 7.61
N MET A 94 18.68 -7.54 8.07
CA MET A 94 18.83 -6.09 8.18
C MET A 94 19.55 -5.72 9.49
N ARG A 95 20.50 -4.78 9.42
CA ARG A 95 21.22 -4.25 10.59
C ARG A 95 20.33 -3.24 11.33
N GLY A 96 20.54 -3.07 12.64
CA GLY A 96 19.77 -2.13 13.48
C GLY A 96 19.79 -0.69 12.95
N LEU A 97 20.96 -0.17 12.55
CA LEU A 97 21.06 1.16 11.95
C LEU A 97 20.28 1.29 10.62
N SER A 98 20.21 0.21 9.82
CA SER A 98 19.38 0.19 8.62
C SER A 98 17.90 0.17 8.95
N LEU A 99 17.47 -0.51 10.02
CA LEU A 99 16.10 -0.45 10.49
C LEU A 99 15.75 0.97 10.96
N ALA A 100 16.59 1.61 11.77
CA ALA A 100 16.37 2.98 12.24
C ALA A 100 16.27 3.98 11.07
N ALA A 101 17.18 3.88 10.10
CA ALA A 101 17.12 4.71 8.89
C ALA A 101 15.84 4.47 8.07
N VAL A 102 15.40 3.21 7.97
CA VAL A 102 14.14 2.87 7.29
C VAL A 102 12.94 3.45 8.03
N VAL A 103 12.90 3.39 9.37
CA VAL A 103 11.83 3.99 10.18
C VAL A 103 11.79 5.50 9.95
N SER A 104 12.93 6.19 10.01
CA SER A 104 13.00 7.63 9.72
C SER A 104 12.45 7.95 8.33
N VAL A 105 12.89 7.26 7.28
CA VAL A 105 12.40 7.49 5.92
C VAL A 105 10.90 7.17 5.79
N ALA A 106 10.44 6.05 6.36
CA ALA A 106 9.05 5.64 6.27
C ALA A 106 8.11 6.65 6.97
N VAL A 107 8.47 7.11 8.17
CA VAL A 107 7.68 8.09 8.92
C VAL A 107 7.67 9.44 8.20
N THR A 108 8.80 9.91 7.68
CA THR A 108 8.81 11.17 6.91
C THR A 108 8.00 11.05 5.61
N PHE A 109 8.08 9.92 4.91
CA PHE A 109 7.28 9.66 3.72
C PHE A 109 5.78 9.54 4.02
N LEU A 110 5.42 8.96 5.16
CA LEU A 110 4.05 8.97 5.66
C LEU A 110 3.53 10.40 5.80
N LEU A 111 4.30 11.29 6.44
CA LEU A 111 3.92 12.70 6.62
C LEU A 111 3.79 13.43 5.29
N ILE A 112 4.80 13.34 4.42
CA ILE A 112 4.79 13.99 3.09
C ILE A 112 3.57 13.51 2.28
N GLY A 113 3.31 12.20 2.26
CA GLY A 113 2.18 11.64 1.55
C GLY A 113 0.84 12.06 2.14
N SER A 114 0.72 12.15 3.47
CA SER A 114 -0.51 12.61 4.14
C SER A 114 -0.81 14.07 3.82
N PHE A 115 0.21 14.95 3.83
CA PHE A 115 0.03 16.34 3.41
C PHE A 115 -0.36 16.46 1.94
N ALA A 116 0.25 15.66 1.06
CA ALA A 116 -0.10 15.64 -0.37
C ALA A 116 -1.56 15.20 -0.59
N GLY A 117 -2.00 14.15 0.10
CA GLY A 117 -3.40 13.67 0.04
C GLY A 117 -4.39 14.72 0.54
N ASN A 118 -4.11 15.34 1.68
CA ASN A 118 -4.95 16.41 2.22
C ASN A 118 -5.02 17.63 1.30
N LEU A 119 -3.91 18.02 0.68
CA LEU A 119 -3.90 19.12 -0.29
C LEU A 119 -4.79 18.79 -1.50
N VAL A 120 -4.71 17.57 -2.04
CA VAL A 120 -5.57 17.14 -3.14
C VAL A 120 -7.04 17.13 -2.73
N ASN A 121 -7.38 16.65 -1.53
CA ASN A 121 -8.75 16.69 -1.02
C ASN A 121 -9.28 18.12 -0.91
N VAL A 122 -8.48 19.07 -0.43
CA VAL A 122 -8.85 20.50 -0.40
C VAL A 122 -9.12 21.03 -1.80
N ILE A 123 -8.24 20.74 -2.76
CA ILE A 123 -8.42 21.17 -4.16
C ILE A 123 -9.70 20.58 -4.74
N VAL A 124 -9.93 19.27 -4.58
CA VAL A 124 -11.15 18.58 -5.05
C VAL A 124 -12.39 19.20 -4.40
N SER A 125 -12.33 19.50 -3.11
CA SER A 125 -13.45 20.09 -2.38
C SER A 125 -13.82 21.49 -2.89
N VAL A 126 -12.81 22.33 -3.13
CA VAL A 126 -12.99 23.67 -3.71
C VAL A 126 -13.54 23.60 -5.13
N LEU A 127 -13.04 22.69 -5.97
CA LEU A 127 -13.47 22.56 -7.36
C LEU A 127 -14.88 21.97 -7.52
N THR A 128 -15.28 21.05 -6.63
CA THR A 128 -16.57 20.36 -6.71
C THR A 128 -17.66 21.03 -5.87
N GLY A 129 -17.30 21.91 -4.95
CA GLY A 129 -18.20 22.49 -3.96
C GLY A 129 -18.73 21.49 -2.92
N LYS A 130 -18.15 20.28 -2.86
CA LYS A 130 -18.53 19.22 -1.91
C LYS A 130 -17.39 18.96 -0.94
N PRO A 131 -17.65 18.69 0.34
CA PRO A 131 -16.61 18.25 1.26
C PRO A 131 -16.02 16.92 0.76
N ALA A 132 -14.69 16.84 0.68
CA ALA A 132 -14.02 15.58 0.39
C ALA A 132 -14.04 14.72 1.66
N GLU A 133 -14.74 13.58 1.62
CA GLU A 133 -14.78 12.66 2.76
C GLU A 133 -13.41 11.99 2.97
N ASN A 134 -13.01 11.83 4.23
CA ASN A 134 -11.81 11.10 4.59
C ASN A 134 -12.19 9.80 5.33
N PRO A 135 -12.16 8.64 4.64
CA PRO A 135 -12.55 7.35 5.25
C PRO A 135 -11.75 7.00 6.51
N VAL A 136 -10.51 7.50 6.62
CA VAL A 136 -9.66 7.29 7.81
C VAL A 136 -10.28 7.96 9.04
N GLN A 137 -10.83 9.17 8.87
CA GLN A 137 -11.47 9.91 9.96
C GLN A 137 -12.76 9.20 10.40
N THR A 138 -13.59 8.75 9.46
CA THR A 138 -14.81 7.99 9.76
C THR A 138 -14.52 6.73 10.57
N ILE A 139 -13.45 6.00 10.24
CA ILE A 139 -13.00 4.84 11.01
C ILE A 139 -12.53 5.27 12.41
N ALA A 140 -11.74 6.34 12.51
CA ALA A 140 -11.24 6.86 13.78
C ALA A 140 -12.37 7.25 14.74
N ASP A 141 -13.44 7.85 14.23
CA ASP A 141 -14.55 8.34 15.06
C ASP A 141 -15.49 7.22 15.50
N SER A 142 -15.77 6.26 14.61
CA SER A 142 -16.91 5.34 14.78
C SER A 142 -16.54 3.90 15.13
N VAL A 143 -15.27 3.49 14.99
CA VAL A 143 -14.87 2.09 15.18
C VAL A 143 -14.24 1.88 16.57
N PRO A 144 -14.63 0.84 17.33
CA PRO A 144 -13.95 0.48 18.58
C PRO A 144 -12.47 0.17 18.35
N LEU A 145 -11.60 0.64 19.25
CA LEU A 145 -10.14 0.51 19.11
C LEU A 145 -9.68 -0.94 18.91
N GLY A 146 -10.34 -1.91 19.55
CA GLY A 146 -10.01 -3.34 19.39
C GLY A 146 -10.27 -3.86 17.97
N VAL A 147 -11.39 -3.46 17.35
CA VAL A 147 -11.73 -3.84 15.97
C VAL A 147 -10.78 -3.14 15.00
N MET A 148 -10.49 -1.86 15.25
CA MET A 148 -9.51 -1.10 14.48
C MET A 148 -8.14 -1.78 14.51
N ALA A 149 -7.61 -2.10 15.71
CA ALA A 149 -6.34 -2.79 15.88
C ALA A 149 -6.31 -4.14 15.13
N LEU A 150 -7.38 -4.93 15.23
CA LEU A 150 -7.47 -6.20 14.52
C LEU A 150 -7.37 -6.01 12.99
N CYS A 151 -8.19 -5.13 12.42
CA CYS A 151 -8.25 -4.95 10.97
C CYS A 151 -7.03 -4.21 10.41
N THR A 152 -6.66 -3.06 11.00
CA THR A 152 -5.66 -2.15 10.42
C THR A 152 -4.25 -2.43 10.90
N VAL A 153 -4.06 -2.93 12.13
CA VAL A 153 -2.71 -3.16 12.70
C VAL A 153 -2.29 -4.61 12.52
N LEU A 154 -3.19 -5.59 12.58
CA LEU A 154 -2.82 -7.00 12.48
C LEU A 154 -3.07 -7.58 11.09
N LEU A 155 -4.33 -7.62 10.66
CA LEU A 155 -4.70 -8.36 9.45
C LEU A 155 -4.18 -7.68 8.18
N ALA A 156 -4.37 -6.36 8.05
CA ALA A 156 -3.93 -5.61 6.87
C ALA A 156 -2.42 -5.72 6.61
N PRO A 157 -1.51 -5.39 7.54
CA PRO A 157 -0.08 -5.50 7.30
C PRO A 157 0.39 -6.91 6.91
N ILE A 158 -0.20 -7.96 7.50
CA ILE A 158 0.15 -9.34 7.16
C ILE A 158 -0.31 -9.67 5.73
N ALA A 159 -1.59 -9.45 5.43
CA ALA A 159 -2.17 -9.79 4.14
C ALA A 159 -1.55 -8.96 3.00
N GLU A 160 -1.39 -7.66 3.21
CA GLU A 160 -0.86 -6.74 2.22
C GLU A 160 0.63 -6.99 1.95
N GLU A 161 1.47 -7.18 2.97
CA GLU A 161 2.88 -7.47 2.71
C GLU A 161 3.07 -8.84 2.05
N LEU A 162 2.26 -9.85 2.40
CA LEU A 162 2.21 -11.11 1.65
C LEU A 162 1.83 -10.89 0.18
N PHE A 163 0.77 -10.13 -0.08
CA PHE A 163 0.28 -9.92 -1.44
C PHE A 163 1.24 -9.03 -2.25
N PHE A 164 1.51 -7.81 -1.80
CA PHE A 164 2.30 -6.83 -2.53
C PHE A 164 3.78 -7.19 -2.64
N ARG A 165 4.36 -7.85 -1.63
CA ARG A 165 5.78 -8.23 -1.69
C ARG A 165 5.96 -9.65 -2.19
N LYS A 166 5.31 -10.64 -1.56
CA LYS A 166 5.55 -12.04 -1.93
C LYS A 166 4.86 -12.45 -3.23
N VAL A 167 3.66 -11.94 -3.49
CA VAL A 167 2.93 -12.29 -4.72
C VAL A 167 3.37 -11.40 -5.87
N LEU A 168 3.26 -10.08 -5.72
CA LEU A 168 3.49 -9.12 -6.80
C LEU A 168 4.97 -8.92 -7.12
N ILE A 169 5.80 -8.50 -6.15
CA ILE A 169 7.22 -8.21 -6.41
C ILE A 169 7.95 -9.44 -6.97
N ASP A 170 7.82 -10.62 -6.35
CA ASP A 170 8.50 -11.84 -6.85
C ASP A 170 8.19 -12.11 -8.34
N ARG A 171 6.97 -11.82 -8.82
CA ARG A 171 6.60 -12.03 -10.24
C ARG A 171 7.13 -10.92 -11.16
N LEU A 172 7.26 -9.71 -10.64
CA LEU A 172 7.77 -8.56 -11.39
C LEU A 172 9.30 -8.50 -11.40
N ARG A 173 9.98 -9.14 -10.45
CA ARG A 173 11.44 -9.06 -10.30
C ARG A 173 12.26 -9.52 -11.50
N LYS A 174 11.69 -10.29 -12.43
CA LYS A 174 12.38 -10.63 -13.69
C LYS A 174 12.74 -9.37 -14.52
N TYR A 175 12.06 -8.26 -14.26
CA TYR A 175 12.28 -6.96 -14.86
C TYR A 175 13.28 -6.09 -14.08
N GLY A 176 13.85 -6.62 -13.00
CA GLY A 176 14.67 -5.87 -12.06
C GLY A 176 13.88 -5.35 -10.85
N ASP A 177 14.61 -4.91 -9.84
CA ASP A 177 14.01 -4.57 -8.55
C ASP A 177 13.25 -3.25 -8.61
N MET A 178 13.79 -2.24 -9.32
CA MET A 178 13.16 -0.92 -9.39
C MET A 178 11.79 -0.96 -10.07
N PRO A 179 11.61 -1.57 -11.26
CA PRO A 179 10.28 -1.71 -11.85
C PRO A 179 9.32 -2.50 -10.97
N ALA A 180 9.79 -3.58 -10.32
CA ALA A 180 8.96 -4.37 -9.41
C ALA A 180 8.48 -3.56 -8.21
N ILE A 181 9.36 -2.77 -7.60
CA ILE A 181 9.04 -1.88 -6.48
C ILE A 181 8.06 -0.79 -6.91
N LEU A 182 8.33 -0.10 -8.02
CA LEU A 182 7.49 1.00 -8.51
C LEU A 182 6.08 0.54 -8.86
N VAL A 183 5.95 -0.56 -9.61
CA VAL A 183 4.64 -1.10 -10.00
C VAL A 183 3.90 -1.63 -8.77
N SER A 184 4.58 -2.35 -7.87
CA SER A 184 3.97 -2.82 -6.62
C SER A 184 3.48 -1.66 -5.74
N ALA A 185 4.28 -0.61 -5.59
CA ALA A 185 3.93 0.58 -4.82
C ALA A 185 2.76 1.35 -5.45
N ALA A 186 2.74 1.50 -6.78
CA ALA A 186 1.65 2.14 -7.50
C ALA A 186 0.33 1.39 -7.28
N ILE A 187 0.34 0.06 -7.47
CA ILE A 187 -0.85 -0.78 -7.24
C ILE A 187 -1.27 -0.72 -5.76
N PHE A 188 -0.32 -0.71 -4.83
CA PHE A 188 -0.59 -0.59 -3.40
C PHE A 188 -1.28 0.75 -3.06
N GLY A 189 -0.73 1.88 -3.52
CA GLY A 189 -1.35 3.18 -3.34
C GLY A 189 -2.74 3.27 -3.98
N LEU A 190 -2.87 2.82 -5.24
CA LEU A 190 -4.16 2.79 -5.94
C LEU A 190 -5.20 1.91 -5.24
N SER A 191 -4.76 0.88 -4.51
CA SER A 191 -5.68 -0.06 -3.86
C SER A 191 -6.51 0.53 -2.73
N HIS A 192 -6.11 1.69 -2.20
CA HIS A 192 -6.89 2.40 -1.19
C HIS A 192 -8.09 3.18 -1.77
N GLY A 193 -8.08 3.47 -3.08
CA GLY A 193 -9.23 4.09 -3.75
C GLY A 193 -9.55 5.52 -3.34
N ASN A 194 -8.66 6.21 -2.64
CA ASN A 194 -8.87 7.59 -2.23
C ASN A 194 -7.55 8.37 -2.14
N PHE A 195 -7.62 9.69 -2.32
CA PHE A 195 -6.45 10.56 -2.30
C PHE A 195 -5.83 10.74 -0.92
N SER A 196 -6.64 10.67 0.15
CA SER A 196 -6.15 10.74 1.54
C SER A 196 -5.06 9.70 1.79
N GLN A 197 -5.23 8.50 1.23
CA GLN A 197 -4.36 7.36 1.47
C GLN A 197 -3.37 7.07 0.34
N PHE A 198 -3.73 7.37 -0.92
CA PHE A 198 -2.93 7.04 -2.09
C PHE A 198 -1.45 7.44 -1.98
N PHE A 199 -1.17 8.69 -1.64
CA PHE A 199 0.19 9.23 -1.69
C PHE A 199 1.10 8.63 -0.62
N TYR A 200 0.64 8.54 0.64
CA TYR A 200 1.46 7.93 1.67
C TYR A 200 1.59 6.42 1.45
N ALA A 201 0.52 5.74 0.99
CA ALA A 201 0.58 4.31 0.72
C ALA A 201 1.55 4.01 -0.42
N PHE A 202 1.55 4.81 -1.48
CA PHE A 202 2.55 4.72 -2.55
C PHE A 202 3.98 4.87 -2.02
N LEU A 203 4.27 5.94 -1.27
CA LEU A 203 5.61 6.19 -0.74
C LEU A 203 6.07 5.11 0.24
N LEU A 204 5.19 4.64 1.14
CA LEU A 204 5.48 3.51 2.02
C LEU A 204 5.67 2.22 1.23
N GLY A 205 4.90 2.01 0.16
CA GLY A 205 5.06 0.90 -0.78
C GLY A 205 6.45 0.86 -1.41
N LEU A 206 7.05 2.02 -1.73
CA LEU A 206 8.43 2.11 -2.19
C LEU A 206 9.41 1.64 -1.12
N VAL A 207 9.21 2.08 0.14
CA VAL A 207 10.08 1.71 1.27
C VAL A 207 9.99 0.21 1.55
N PHE A 208 8.78 -0.32 1.72
CA PHE A 208 8.56 -1.73 2.01
C PHE A 208 9.03 -2.63 0.86
N GLY A 209 8.80 -2.21 -0.39
CA GLY A 209 9.33 -2.89 -1.57
C GLY A 209 10.86 -2.94 -1.58
N ALA A 210 11.53 -1.81 -1.31
CA ALA A 210 12.98 -1.75 -1.23
C ALA A 210 13.56 -2.60 -0.08
N VAL A 211 12.90 -2.61 1.09
CA VAL A 211 13.26 -3.47 2.23
C VAL A 211 13.14 -4.94 1.84
N TYR A 212 12.04 -5.34 1.19
CA TYR A 212 11.84 -6.71 0.75
C TYR A 212 12.86 -7.13 -0.31
N CYS A 213 13.10 -6.32 -1.34
CA CYS A 213 14.12 -6.59 -2.36
C CYS A 213 15.54 -6.68 -1.78
N SER A 214 15.82 -5.96 -0.70
CA SER A 214 17.13 -5.99 -0.03
C SER A 214 17.33 -7.16 0.93
N THR A 215 16.24 -7.71 1.48
CA THR A 215 16.28 -8.67 2.59
C THR A 215 15.68 -10.03 2.30
N GLY A 216 14.77 -10.14 1.32
CA GLY A 216 13.95 -11.33 1.07
C GLY A 216 12.99 -11.70 2.21
N ARG A 217 12.89 -10.90 3.28
CA ARG A 217 12.20 -11.25 4.53
C ARG A 217 10.99 -10.36 4.78
N LEU A 218 9.79 -10.92 4.66
CA LEU A 218 8.52 -10.23 4.90
C LEU A 218 8.39 -9.66 6.32
N ARG A 219 8.94 -10.33 7.33
CA ARG A 219 8.81 -9.90 8.74
C ARG A 219 9.25 -8.45 9.00
N TYR A 220 10.20 -7.94 8.21
CA TYR A 220 10.65 -6.55 8.36
C TYR A 220 9.58 -5.58 7.83
N GLY A 221 9.03 -5.85 6.65
CA GLY A 221 7.91 -5.08 6.08
C GLY A 221 6.67 -5.16 6.97
N ILE A 222 6.27 -6.37 7.37
CA ILE A 222 5.13 -6.60 8.28
C ILE A 222 5.30 -5.81 9.57
N GLY A 223 6.42 -5.94 10.27
CA GLY A 223 6.63 -5.23 11.55
C GLY A 223 6.65 -3.70 11.41
N LEU A 224 7.27 -3.18 10.34
CA LEU A 224 7.27 -1.74 10.05
C LEU A 224 5.85 -1.24 9.77
N HIS A 225 5.10 -1.98 8.96
CA HIS A 225 3.74 -1.64 8.57
C HIS A 225 2.76 -1.73 9.76
N MET A 226 2.88 -2.76 10.60
CA MET A 226 2.15 -2.84 11.88
C MET A 226 2.43 -1.62 12.77
N GLY A 227 3.71 -1.24 12.91
CA GLY A 227 4.09 -0.06 13.70
C GLY A 227 3.47 1.22 13.16
N ILE A 228 3.59 1.46 11.85
CA ILE A 228 3.02 2.65 11.19
C ILE A 228 1.51 2.71 11.36
N ASN A 229 0.80 1.60 11.14
CA ASN A 229 -0.65 1.56 11.29
C ASN A 229 -1.06 1.70 12.76
N PHE A 230 -0.29 1.13 13.70
CA PHE A 230 -0.58 1.29 15.12
C PHE A 230 -0.49 2.75 15.55
N PHE A 231 0.62 3.42 15.24
CA PHE A 231 0.82 4.83 15.60
C PHE A 231 -0.20 5.72 14.89
N GLY A 232 -0.40 5.54 13.58
CA GLY A 232 -1.28 6.39 12.77
C GLY A 232 -2.78 6.09 12.89
N SER A 233 -3.21 5.01 13.57
CA SER A 233 -4.63 4.72 13.80
C SER A 233 -4.92 4.58 15.29
N VAL A 234 -4.64 3.42 15.90
CA VAL A 234 -5.03 3.11 17.28
C VAL A 234 -4.47 4.13 18.27
N TYR A 235 -3.19 4.47 18.17
CA TYR A 235 -2.54 5.39 19.09
C TYR A 235 -3.05 6.83 18.91
N SER A 236 -3.04 7.37 17.68
CA SER A 236 -3.57 8.71 17.40
C SER A 236 -5.05 8.84 17.74
N THR A 237 -5.89 7.85 17.43
CA THR A 237 -7.30 7.86 17.81
C THR A 237 -7.50 7.80 19.33
N LEU A 238 -6.71 7.01 20.05
CA LEU A 238 -6.76 6.98 21.51
C LEU A 238 -6.40 8.36 22.10
N LEU A 239 -5.36 9.01 21.58
CA LEU A 239 -4.99 10.37 21.97
C LEU A 239 -6.15 11.35 21.77
N LEU A 240 -6.73 11.38 20.58
CA LEU A 240 -7.86 12.27 20.28
C LEU A 240 -9.06 12.00 21.20
N ARG A 241 -9.41 10.74 21.44
CA ARG A 241 -10.53 10.38 22.34
C ARG A 241 -10.27 10.72 23.81
N ARG A 242 -9.00 10.77 24.24
CA ARG A 242 -8.63 11.18 25.60
C ARG A 242 -8.81 12.68 25.81
N VAL A 243 -8.46 13.46 24.79
CA VAL A 243 -8.59 14.93 24.79
C VAL A 243 -10.05 15.35 24.53
N GLY A 244 -10.84 14.50 23.87
CA GLY A 244 -12.27 14.70 23.60
C GLY A 244 -12.52 15.59 22.38
N ASP A 245 -13.72 16.16 22.27
CA ASP A 245 -14.06 17.16 21.24
C ASP A 245 -13.33 18.49 21.42
N ALA A 246 -12.56 18.64 22.52
CA ALA A 246 -11.60 19.72 22.62
C ALA A 246 -10.56 19.50 21.52
N ASP A 247 -10.43 20.46 20.61
CA ASP A 247 -9.29 20.53 19.71
C ASP A 247 -7.99 20.27 20.50
N LEU A 248 -6.94 19.79 19.83
CA LEU A 248 -5.60 19.57 20.41
C LEU A 248 -4.99 20.89 20.90
N THR A 249 -5.49 21.37 22.03
CA THR A 249 -5.13 22.59 22.72
C THR A 249 -4.18 22.28 23.86
N LEU A 250 -3.34 23.25 24.20
CA LEU A 250 -2.42 23.10 25.33
C LEU A 250 -3.17 22.83 26.64
N GLU A 251 -4.31 23.49 26.86
CA GLU A 251 -5.12 23.31 28.06
C GLU A 251 -5.62 21.86 28.21
N ALA A 252 -6.17 21.29 27.14
CA ALA A 252 -6.69 19.92 27.16
C ALA A 252 -5.58 18.87 27.34
N LEU A 253 -4.40 19.11 26.76
CA LEU A 253 -3.22 18.26 26.97
C LEU A 253 -2.63 18.36 28.38
N LEU A 254 -2.74 19.51 29.03
CA LEU A 254 -2.33 19.70 30.44
C LEU A 254 -3.34 19.08 31.41
N ALA A 255 -4.62 19.02 31.03
CA ALA A 255 -5.68 18.43 31.84
C ALA A 255 -5.62 16.90 31.92
N ASP A 256 -5.15 16.20 30.87
CA ASP A 256 -4.84 14.77 30.88
C ASP A 256 -3.33 14.54 30.67
N PRO A 257 -2.55 14.30 31.76
CA PRO A 257 -1.11 14.08 31.67
C PRO A 257 -0.71 12.90 30.77
N ILE A 258 -1.57 11.88 30.63
CA ILE A 258 -1.28 10.75 29.75
C ILE A 258 -1.42 11.20 28.29
N ALA A 259 -2.46 11.96 27.95
CA ALA A 259 -2.61 12.55 26.62
C ALA A 259 -1.45 13.49 26.29
N GLY A 260 -1.03 14.33 27.25
CA GLY A 260 0.16 15.18 27.11
C GLY A 260 1.44 14.39 26.81
N LEU A 261 1.71 13.32 27.55
CA LEU A 261 2.86 12.43 27.29
C LEU A 261 2.75 11.73 25.94
N MET A 262 1.54 11.29 25.55
CA MET A 262 1.32 10.65 24.27
C MET A 262 1.64 11.59 23.10
N TYR A 263 1.18 12.84 23.19
CA TYR A 263 1.44 13.88 22.21
C TYR A 263 2.93 14.24 22.12
N LEU A 264 3.62 14.37 23.26
CA LEU A 264 5.07 14.57 23.28
C LEU A 264 5.84 13.40 22.64
N GLY A 265 5.34 12.18 22.84
CA GLY A 265 5.86 10.98 22.17
C GLY A 265 5.75 11.06 20.65
N ASP A 266 4.58 11.45 20.12
CA ASP A 266 4.37 11.64 18.69
C ASP A 266 5.29 12.75 18.14
N LEU A 267 5.38 13.88 18.84
CA LEU A 267 6.25 14.98 18.44
C LEU A 267 7.73 14.54 18.40
N ALA A 268 8.18 13.73 19.36
CA ALA A 268 9.52 13.18 19.36
C ALA A 268 9.75 12.21 18.19
N VAL A 269 8.82 11.29 17.92
CA VAL A 269 8.93 10.32 16.83
C VAL A 269 8.96 11.04 15.47
N TYR A 270 7.99 11.92 15.21
CA TYR A 270 7.92 12.67 13.96
C TYR A 270 9.09 13.64 13.81
N GLY A 271 9.43 14.38 14.87
CA GLY A 271 10.55 15.32 14.87
C GLY A 271 11.89 14.64 14.60
N LEU A 272 12.19 13.53 15.28
CA LEU A 272 13.41 12.77 15.05
C LEU A 272 13.44 12.15 13.65
N ALA A 273 12.31 11.63 13.16
CA ALA A 273 12.23 11.08 11.82
C ALA A 273 12.56 12.14 10.75
N ILE A 274 11.99 13.35 10.87
CA ILE A 274 12.25 14.48 9.96
C ILE A 274 13.72 14.92 10.04
N LEU A 275 14.25 15.11 11.25
CA LEU A 275 15.65 15.53 11.44
C LEU A 275 16.64 14.51 10.87
N ALA A 276 16.35 13.21 11.03
CA ALA A 276 17.20 12.14 10.53
C ALA A 276 16.94 11.76 9.06
N PHE A 277 15.95 12.37 8.39
CA PHE A 277 15.48 11.93 7.08
C PHE A 277 16.57 11.94 6.01
N ILE A 278 17.22 13.09 5.79
CA ILE A 278 18.25 13.26 4.76
C ILE A 278 19.43 12.28 4.97
N PRO A 279 20.09 12.22 6.15
CA PRO A 279 21.18 11.27 6.34
C PRO A 279 20.71 9.81 6.23
N SER A 280 19.51 9.47 6.70
CA SER A 280 18.94 8.13 6.58
C SER A 280 18.71 7.74 5.11
N LEU A 281 18.12 8.64 4.32
CA LEU A 281 17.87 8.41 2.90
C LEU A 281 19.18 8.24 2.13
N ILE A 282 20.16 9.10 2.32
CA ILE A 282 21.48 9.00 1.67
C ILE A 282 22.15 7.66 2.04
N TYR A 283 22.11 7.29 3.32
CA TYR A 283 22.68 6.04 3.80
C TYR A 283 22.01 4.81 3.17
N LEU A 284 20.68 4.80 3.07
CA LEU A 284 19.94 3.71 2.43
C LEU A 284 20.22 3.63 0.93
N LEU A 285 20.18 4.76 0.23
CA LEU A 285 20.45 4.83 -1.21
C LEU A 285 21.86 4.33 -1.56
N ARG A 286 22.88 4.65 -0.74
CA ARG A 286 24.25 4.16 -0.95
C ARG A 286 24.41 2.65 -0.77
N ARG A 287 23.54 2.01 0.03
CA ARG A 287 23.56 0.57 0.27
C ARG A 287 22.62 -0.21 -0.63
N PHE A 288 21.61 0.45 -1.17
CA PHE A 288 20.64 -0.19 -2.05
C PHE A 288 21.30 -0.51 -3.39
N ARG A 289 21.44 -1.81 -3.68
CA ARG A 289 22.01 -2.33 -4.92
C ARG A 289 20.95 -3.14 -5.65
N PRO A 290 20.00 -2.48 -6.34
CA PRO A 290 18.91 -3.19 -7.02
C PRO A 290 19.45 -4.05 -8.15
N ARG A 291 18.86 -5.24 -8.32
CA ARG A 291 19.02 -6.01 -9.56
C ARG A 291 18.52 -5.17 -10.72
N ARG A 292 19.35 -5.05 -11.75
CA ARG A 292 19.01 -4.32 -12.97
C ARG A 292 18.13 -5.16 -13.88
N TRP A 293 17.39 -4.46 -14.74
CA TRP A 293 16.65 -5.05 -15.84
C TRP A 293 17.60 -5.88 -16.72
N GLN A 294 17.21 -7.11 -17.03
CA GLN A 294 17.95 -8.02 -17.91
C GLN A 294 17.08 -8.57 -19.05
N GLY A 295 15.86 -8.04 -19.22
CA GLY A 295 14.93 -8.50 -20.25
C GLY A 295 15.32 -7.98 -21.64
N PRO A 296 15.01 -8.73 -22.69
CA PRO A 296 15.41 -8.40 -24.06
C PRO A 296 14.49 -7.36 -24.74
N TYR A 297 13.44 -6.92 -24.06
CA TYR A 297 12.43 -5.99 -24.60
C TYR A 297 12.92 -4.54 -24.61
N THR A 298 12.71 -3.85 -25.72
CA THR A 298 12.94 -2.41 -25.86
C THR A 298 11.76 -1.59 -25.29
N SER A 299 11.92 -0.28 -25.20
CA SER A 299 10.81 0.62 -24.81
C SER A 299 9.61 0.54 -25.77
N SER A 300 9.87 0.38 -27.08
CA SER A 300 8.79 0.23 -28.07
C SER A 300 8.06 -1.11 -27.94
N ASP A 301 8.78 -2.17 -27.56
CA ASP A 301 8.15 -3.46 -27.24
C ASP A 301 7.23 -3.34 -26.03
N TRP A 302 7.64 -2.63 -24.98
CA TRP A 302 6.80 -2.39 -23.81
C TRP A 302 5.57 -1.56 -24.11
N LEU A 303 5.69 -0.50 -24.91
CA LEU A 303 4.53 0.27 -25.36
C LEU A 303 3.53 -0.64 -26.10
N ASN A 304 4.00 -1.50 -27.00
CA ASN A 304 3.14 -2.46 -27.69
C ASN A 304 2.53 -3.52 -26.76
N ILE A 305 3.29 -4.02 -25.78
CA ILE A 305 2.81 -5.04 -24.84
C ILE A 305 1.75 -4.46 -23.91
N LEU A 306 1.90 -3.21 -23.47
CA LEU A 306 0.98 -2.58 -22.52
C LEU A 306 -0.25 -1.98 -23.22
N LEU A 307 -0.04 -1.16 -24.27
CA LEU A 307 -1.12 -0.41 -24.91
C LEU A 307 -2.05 -1.30 -25.75
N LEU A 308 -1.56 -2.41 -26.30
CA LEU A 308 -2.38 -3.34 -27.09
C LEU A 308 -2.97 -4.47 -26.24
N ASN A 309 -2.88 -4.38 -24.92
CA ASN A 309 -3.38 -5.42 -24.02
C ASN A 309 -4.70 -4.99 -23.37
N PRO A 310 -5.84 -5.59 -23.77
CA PRO A 310 -7.14 -5.19 -23.25
C PRO A 310 -7.28 -5.41 -21.74
N ALA A 311 -6.57 -6.39 -21.16
CA ALA A 311 -6.60 -6.64 -19.72
C ALA A 311 -5.93 -5.51 -18.92
N VAL A 312 -4.92 -4.85 -19.48
CA VAL A 312 -4.26 -3.69 -18.85
C VAL A 312 -5.24 -2.52 -18.81
N TRP A 313 -5.91 -2.21 -19.93
CA TRP A 313 -6.92 -1.16 -19.97
C TRP A 313 -8.10 -1.44 -19.06
N LEU A 314 -8.57 -2.69 -19.01
CA LEU A 314 -9.62 -3.09 -18.07
C LEU A 314 -9.18 -2.85 -16.61
N ALA A 315 -7.94 -3.21 -16.24
CA ALA A 315 -7.40 -2.93 -14.91
C ALA A 315 -7.35 -1.43 -14.61
N LEU A 316 -6.87 -0.62 -15.55
CA LEU A 316 -6.83 0.85 -15.41
C LEU A 316 -8.23 1.45 -15.25
N LEU A 317 -9.22 0.97 -16.01
CA LEU A 317 -10.61 1.40 -15.89
C LEU A 317 -11.21 1.04 -14.52
N ILE A 318 -10.90 -0.16 -14.00
CA ILE A 318 -11.31 -0.56 -12.66
C ILE A 318 -10.68 0.36 -11.61
N PHE A 319 -9.37 0.64 -11.69
CA PHE A 319 -8.72 1.58 -10.79
C PHE A 319 -9.31 2.99 -10.86
N ALA A 320 -9.58 3.49 -12.07
CA ALA A 320 -10.22 4.79 -12.25
C ALA A 320 -11.63 4.80 -11.63
N GLY A 321 -12.42 3.73 -11.82
CA GLY A 321 -13.75 3.59 -11.22
C GLY A 321 -13.71 3.62 -9.70
N VAL A 322 -12.74 2.97 -9.07
CA VAL A 322 -12.57 2.94 -7.61
C VAL A 322 -12.29 4.33 -7.02
N PHE A 323 -11.69 5.27 -7.78
CA PHE A 323 -11.42 6.64 -7.32
C PHE A 323 -12.57 7.63 -7.58
N VAL A 324 -13.55 7.25 -8.40
CA VAL A 324 -14.66 8.13 -8.83
C VAL A 324 -15.97 7.78 -8.13
N LEU A 325 -16.09 6.55 -7.63
CA LEU A 325 -17.22 6.07 -6.81
C LEU A 325 -17.05 6.46 -5.34
#